data_AF-A0A354U5I2-F1
#
_entry.id   AF-A0A354U5I2-F1
#
_cell.length_a   1.000
_cell.length_b   1.000
_cell.length_c   1.000
_cell.angle_alpha   90.00
_cell.angle_beta   90.00
_cell.angle_gamma   90.00
#
_symmetry.space_group_name_H-M   'P 1'
#
loop_
_entity.id
_entity.type
_entity.pdbx_description
1 polymer ?
#
loop_
_entity_poly.entity_id
_entity_poly.type
_entity_poly.pdbx_seq_one_letter_code
_entity_poly.pdbx_strand_id
1 'polypeptide(L)'
;MKKISKRIDTPNMMAFTRGRVIYPPVDLFENYIEQTVKHLKGRVPAYEIVNEPNLFLSPDGYARYLKAAHDAIRRADPAAKISGFCITSDFGTDAGPWFEACVKAGGIKYVDAMGFHPYGSRKLGSIIPADRAVANIRATLAAYGRPDMPLWNTELYYLGEDVGKKGCEETENTAEDLVQRFLVDAGEGVGQSIAIHADILWKRLLTPHMWTGKNYHELIPSELMVACNTLARLFEGAKPVKKIRLPNGVICYVYRKDGKLIAAVWEYQSKKGVHADFSKFEVMDLFGNAEKSGEKELTAAPFYLTQGKLSEAEFLAELEKLPLRLDQPVLSGKIVRRVGDTLFVSLHNDSGKAESVIAGITGGGIAASAPVRFTIPAHTSQTVEIPVRNVKSNGKKPELLLVLKNNTFRTPVEIVENQLVPRSFKMANAEGTVEFGSGAITVTMRVKDASDAGVSGTRSPWETDCVEFFFDTDPFFVAQHNPQAYADSNFRLFITPRDVRKLHTMGIDAKNCKLELKPEADGYSFVLTVAAKTGKYLGFDIKIDDSDGKTVKEFPLGNGKELYKNRCNFSIVK
;
A
#
# COMPACT_ATOMS: atom_id res chain seq x y z
N MET A 1 24.67 14.82 41.03
CA MET A 1 24.08 13.58 40.48
C MET A 1 23.87 13.76 38.99
N LYS A 2 24.57 13.00 38.12
CA LYS A 2 24.32 13.06 36.67
C LYS A 2 22.92 12.49 36.40
N LYS A 3 22.06 13.25 35.72
CA LYS A 3 20.68 12.85 35.41
C LYS A 3 20.71 11.51 34.66
N ILE A 4 20.09 10.51 35.27
CA ILE A 4 19.98 9.16 34.71
C ILE A 4 19.04 9.24 33.50
N SER A 5 19.41 8.55 32.44
CA SER A 5 18.63 8.42 31.24
C SER A 5 17.31 7.70 31.51
N LYS A 6 16.20 8.15 30.91
CA LYS A 6 14.87 7.57 31.16
C LYS A 6 14.58 6.49 30.12
N ARG A 7 14.29 5.25 30.56
CA ARG A 7 13.70 4.23 29.69
C ARG A 7 12.27 4.63 29.35
N ILE A 8 11.89 4.44 28.10
CA ILE A 8 10.56 4.81 27.60
C ILE A 8 9.87 3.53 27.14
N ASP A 9 8.58 3.48 27.42
CA ASP A 9 7.67 2.47 26.91
C ASP A 9 6.38 3.21 26.53
N THR A 10 6.17 3.42 25.23
CA THR A 10 4.98 4.14 24.73
C THR A 10 4.12 3.22 23.88
N PRO A 11 2.79 3.43 23.84
CA PRO A 11 1.88 2.52 23.13
C PRO A 11 2.22 2.34 21.65
N ASN A 12 2.80 3.36 21.00
CA ASN A 12 3.21 3.35 19.60
C ASN A 12 4.58 2.67 19.34
N MET A 13 5.28 2.19 20.37
CA MET A 13 6.54 1.46 20.19
C MET A 13 6.31 0.09 19.59
N MET A 14 7.12 -0.24 18.60
CA MET A 14 7.26 -1.61 18.12
C MET A 14 7.58 -2.57 19.28
N ALA A 15 6.99 -3.76 19.26
CA ALA A 15 7.10 -4.71 20.37
C ALA A 15 8.56 -5.02 20.76
N PHE A 16 9.48 -5.12 19.78
CA PHE A 16 10.88 -5.44 20.05
C PHE A 16 11.71 -4.26 20.60
N THR A 17 11.22 -3.02 20.52
CA THR A 17 11.90 -1.82 21.04
C THR A 17 11.44 -1.44 22.45
N ARG A 18 10.29 -1.95 22.91
CA ARG A 18 9.74 -1.69 24.25
C ARG A 18 10.75 -1.99 25.35
N GLY A 19 10.92 -1.03 26.26
CA GLY A 19 11.88 -1.11 27.38
C GLY A 19 13.37 -1.02 26.98
N ARG A 20 13.70 -0.84 25.70
CA ARG A 20 15.08 -0.72 25.17
C ARG A 20 15.46 0.70 24.75
N VAL A 21 14.48 1.58 24.55
CA VAL A 21 14.71 2.98 24.15
C VAL A 21 15.04 3.84 25.37
N ILE A 22 16.07 4.68 25.23
CA ILE A 22 16.60 5.50 26.30
C ILE A 22 16.69 6.96 25.82
N TYR A 23 16.08 7.87 26.56
CA TYR A 23 16.26 9.31 26.35
C TYR A 23 17.56 9.80 27.00
N PRO A 24 18.56 10.29 26.23
CA PRO A 24 19.79 10.83 26.80
C PRO A 24 19.51 12.19 27.48
N PRO A 25 20.26 12.63 28.51
CA PRO A 25 20.08 13.97 29.07
C PRO A 25 20.10 15.04 27.96
N VAL A 26 19.06 15.88 27.92
CA VAL A 26 18.81 16.81 26.80
C VAL A 26 19.97 17.78 26.59
N ASP A 27 20.60 18.23 27.68
CA ASP A 27 21.78 19.09 27.66
C ASP A 27 22.99 18.42 26.99
N LEU A 28 23.19 17.12 27.21
CA LEU A 28 24.26 16.37 26.55
C LEU A 28 23.97 16.14 25.07
N PHE A 29 22.71 15.86 24.72
CA PHE A 29 22.29 15.74 23.33
C PHE A 29 22.45 17.07 22.59
N GLU A 30 21.98 18.17 23.18
CA GLU A 30 22.10 19.52 22.63
C GLU A 30 23.57 19.91 22.40
N ASN A 31 24.44 19.66 23.39
CA ASN A 31 25.87 19.89 23.23
C ASN A 31 26.50 19.00 22.14
N TYR A 32 26.13 17.73 22.05
CA TYR A 32 26.60 16.84 20.98
C TYR A 32 26.24 17.38 19.59
N ILE A 33 24.99 17.80 19.40
CA ILE A 33 24.54 18.41 18.15
C ILE A 33 25.32 19.70 17.87
N GLU A 34 25.44 20.60 18.85
CA GLU A 34 26.13 21.88 18.67
C GLU A 34 27.60 21.68 18.25
N GLN A 35 28.34 20.78 18.91
CA GLN A 35 29.74 20.50 18.56
C GLN A 35 29.86 19.85 17.17
N THR A 36 28.95 18.94 16.83
CA THR A 36 28.91 18.29 15.52
C THR A 36 28.67 19.30 14.39
N VAL A 37 27.69 20.20 14.58
CA VAL A 37 27.34 21.23 13.59
C VAL A 37 28.46 22.26 13.47
N LYS A 38 29.07 22.70 14.58
CA LYS A 38 30.25 23.59 14.54
C LYS A 38 31.39 22.98 13.73
N HIS A 39 31.64 21.69 13.92
CA HIS A 39 32.68 20.98 13.18
C HIS A 39 32.36 20.90 11.68
N LEU A 40 31.10 20.65 11.31
CA LEU A 40 30.65 20.41 9.93
C LEU A 40 30.19 21.67 9.18
N LYS A 41 30.16 22.83 9.86
CA LYS A 41 29.70 24.11 9.33
C LYS A 41 30.26 24.41 7.93
N GLY A 42 29.37 24.78 7.02
CA GLY A 42 29.70 25.07 5.62
C GLY A 42 30.01 23.85 4.73
N ARG A 43 30.06 22.63 5.29
CA ARG A 43 30.24 21.38 4.53
C ARG A 43 28.96 20.54 4.44
N VAL A 44 28.11 20.63 5.45
CA VAL A 44 26.83 19.90 5.51
C VAL A 44 25.68 20.90 5.51
N PRO A 45 24.83 20.95 4.46
CA PRO A 45 23.81 21.98 4.32
C PRO A 45 22.51 21.66 5.07
N ALA A 46 22.31 20.41 5.49
CA ALA A 46 21.08 19.98 6.14
C ALA A 46 21.34 18.88 7.18
N TYR A 47 20.54 18.88 8.24
CA TYR A 47 20.55 17.87 9.30
C TYR A 47 19.15 17.29 9.45
N GLU A 48 19.07 15.97 9.44
CA GLU A 48 17.85 15.23 9.72
C GLU A 48 17.82 14.77 11.17
N ILE A 49 16.74 15.08 11.88
CA ILE A 49 16.65 14.83 13.33
C ILE A 49 15.84 13.57 13.62
N VAL A 50 16.59 12.47 13.80
CA VAL A 50 16.14 11.11 14.14
C VAL A 50 15.35 10.44 13.02
N ASN A 51 15.78 9.24 12.64
CA ASN A 51 15.11 8.39 11.67
C ASN A 51 13.85 7.75 12.28
N GLU A 52 12.71 7.80 11.58
CA GLU A 52 11.46 7.09 11.92
C GLU A 52 11.03 7.13 13.39
N PRO A 53 11.04 8.32 14.03
CA PRO A 53 10.75 8.46 15.45
C PRO A 53 9.34 7.97 15.82
N ASN A 54 8.39 7.90 14.88
CA ASN A 54 7.04 7.40 15.13
C ASN A 54 7.01 5.93 15.57
N LEU A 55 8.03 5.15 15.24
CA LEU A 55 8.13 3.73 15.60
C LEU A 55 8.63 3.48 17.03
N PHE A 56 9.26 4.47 17.68
CA PHE A 56 9.93 4.23 18.96
C PHE A 56 10.02 5.42 19.94
N LEU A 57 9.59 6.62 19.56
CA LEU A 57 9.57 7.79 20.45
C LEU A 57 8.13 8.22 20.76
N SER A 58 7.92 8.79 21.95
CA SER A 58 6.67 9.50 22.25
C SER A 58 6.63 10.82 21.47
N PRO A 59 5.44 11.32 21.09
CA PRO A 59 5.32 12.60 20.40
C PRO A 59 5.93 13.77 21.18
N ASP A 60 5.67 13.85 22.48
CA ASP A 60 6.19 14.90 23.37
C ASP A 60 7.71 14.80 23.55
N GLY A 61 8.23 13.57 23.65
CA GLY A 61 9.65 13.30 23.73
C GLY A 61 10.35 13.73 22.45
N TYR A 62 9.83 13.32 21.28
CA TYR A 62 10.39 13.76 20.00
C TYR A 62 10.41 15.27 19.86
N ALA A 63 9.29 15.96 20.11
CA ALA A 63 9.21 17.42 20.04
C ALA A 63 10.23 18.12 20.94
N ARG A 64 10.50 17.56 22.13
CA ARG A 64 11.52 18.06 23.07
C ARG A 64 12.94 17.95 22.52
N TYR A 65 13.32 16.80 21.94
CA TYR A 65 14.66 16.62 21.35
C TYR A 65 14.81 17.39 20.04
N LEU A 66 13.74 17.48 19.25
CA LEU A 66 13.71 18.28 18.04
C LEU A 66 13.97 19.76 18.34
N LYS A 67 13.34 20.31 19.39
CA LYS A 67 13.62 21.67 19.85
C LYS A 67 15.10 21.85 20.25
N ALA A 68 15.65 20.91 21.02
CA ALA A 68 17.04 21.00 21.48
C ALA A 68 18.02 20.95 20.29
N ALA A 69 17.78 20.06 19.31
CA ALA A 69 18.57 20.00 18.09
C ALA A 69 18.46 21.30 17.29
N HIS A 70 17.25 21.83 17.13
CA HIS A 70 17.01 23.10 16.45
C HIS A 70 17.81 24.24 17.07
N ASP A 71 17.73 24.42 18.38
CA ASP A 71 18.39 25.52 19.07
C ASP A 71 19.93 25.40 18.96
N ALA A 72 20.48 24.19 19.09
CA ALA A 72 21.89 23.92 18.87
C ALA A 72 22.35 24.21 17.43
N ILE A 73 21.59 23.75 16.43
CA ILE A 73 21.90 23.96 15.01
C ILE A 73 21.87 25.45 14.70
N ARG A 74 20.83 26.18 15.12
CA ARG A 74 20.71 27.63 14.87
C ARG A 74 21.83 28.44 15.52
N ARG A 75 22.35 28.03 16.68
CA ARG A 75 23.52 28.66 17.31
C ARG A 75 24.82 28.39 16.55
N ALA A 76 25.02 27.16 16.07
CA ALA A 76 26.26 26.75 15.42
C ALA A 76 26.33 27.18 13.94
N ASP A 77 25.29 26.89 13.18
CA ASP A 77 25.14 27.18 11.77
C ASP A 77 23.68 27.57 11.43
N PRO A 78 23.32 28.87 11.51
CA PRO A 78 21.97 29.31 11.22
C PRO A 78 21.54 29.10 9.76
N ALA A 79 22.49 28.89 8.83
CA ALA A 79 22.18 28.66 7.41
C ALA A 79 21.78 27.20 7.12
N ALA A 80 22.16 26.25 7.98
CA ALA A 80 21.83 24.84 7.81
C ALA A 80 20.30 24.61 7.88
N LYS A 81 19.82 23.70 7.05
CA LYS A 81 18.42 23.26 7.03
C LYS A 81 18.18 22.14 8.03
N ILE A 82 16.98 22.09 8.58
CA ILE A 82 16.56 21.06 9.52
C ILE A 82 15.40 20.27 8.92
N SER A 83 15.62 18.98 8.67
CA SER A 83 14.56 18.01 8.35
C SER A 83 14.14 17.28 9.63
N GLY A 84 12.85 17.00 9.76
CA GLY A 84 12.35 16.25 10.90
C GLY A 84 11.07 15.48 10.61
N PHE A 85 10.56 14.87 11.67
CA PHE A 85 9.49 13.88 11.74
C PHE A 85 9.80 12.55 11.06
N CYS A 86 10.34 12.57 9.83
CA CYS A 86 10.80 11.38 9.09
C CYS A 86 9.81 10.22 9.21
N ILE A 87 8.51 10.54 9.07
CA ILE A 87 7.45 9.62 9.43
C ILE A 87 7.43 8.44 8.47
N THR A 88 7.37 7.24 9.01
CA THR A 88 7.26 6.03 8.20
C THR A 88 5.87 5.45 8.21
N SER A 89 5.52 4.84 7.09
CA SER A 89 4.34 3.99 6.93
C SER A 89 4.72 2.50 6.90
N ASP A 90 6.00 2.18 7.15
CA ASP A 90 6.43 0.79 7.26
C ASP A 90 5.73 0.08 8.44
N PHE A 91 5.72 -1.25 8.37
CA PHE A 91 5.08 -2.16 9.33
C PHE A 91 3.58 -1.92 9.51
N GLY A 92 2.93 -1.23 8.55
CA GLY A 92 1.50 -0.93 8.59
C GLY A 92 1.12 0.11 9.66
N THR A 93 2.06 0.95 10.08
CA THR A 93 1.82 1.96 11.11
C THR A 93 1.10 3.19 10.54
N ASP A 94 0.06 3.65 11.24
CA ASP A 94 -0.56 4.95 10.97
C ASP A 94 0.17 6.06 11.74
N ALA A 95 1.06 6.77 11.06
CA ALA A 95 1.85 7.85 11.63
C ALA A 95 1.07 9.16 11.81
N GLY A 96 -0.16 9.28 11.27
CA GLY A 96 -0.95 10.51 11.30
C GLY A 96 -1.21 11.03 12.73
N PRO A 97 -1.81 10.23 13.63
CA PRO A 97 -2.05 10.63 15.01
C PRO A 97 -0.78 11.02 15.78
N TRP A 98 0.33 10.32 15.52
CA TRP A 98 1.62 10.63 16.15
C TRP A 98 2.16 11.99 15.68
N PHE A 99 2.08 12.25 14.37
CA PHE A 99 2.49 13.52 13.79
C PHE A 99 1.66 14.68 14.35
N GLU A 100 0.32 14.55 14.39
CA GLU A 100 -0.55 15.58 14.97
C GLU A 100 -0.20 15.89 16.43
N ALA A 101 0.10 14.87 17.23
CA ALA A 101 0.52 15.05 18.62
C ALA A 101 1.86 15.81 18.73
N CYS A 102 2.82 15.54 17.84
CA CYS A 102 4.08 16.29 17.77
C CYS A 102 3.85 17.76 17.38
N VAL A 103 2.95 18.01 16.43
CA VAL A 103 2.58 19.37 16.01
C VAL A 103 1.92 20.14 17.15
N LYS A 104 0.98 19.51 17.87
CA LYS A 104 0.35 20.08 19.08
C LYS A 104 1.36 20.37 20.19
N ALA A 105 2.43 19.59 20.30
CA ALA A 105 3.56 19.85 21.19
C ALA A 105 4.52 20.95 20.68
N GLY A 106 4.24 21.57 19.53
CA GLY A 106 5.00 22.68 18.94
C GLY A 106 6.12 22.25 17.98
N GLY A 107 6.24 20.96 17.66
CA GLY A 107 7.34 20.41 16.86
C GLY A 107 7.52 21.06 15.47
N ILE A 108 6.43 21.47 14.83
CA ILE A 108 6.45 22.01 13.45
C ILE A 108 7.24 23.32 13.31
N LYS A 109 7.47 24.04 14.41
CA LYS A 109 8.21 25.31 14.44
C LYS A 109 9.73 25.10 14.34
N TYR A 110 10.21 23.88 14.54
CA TYR A 110 11.63 23.57 14.68
C TYR A 110 12.24 22.92 13.43
N VAL A 111 11.50 22.87 12.32
CA VAL A 111 11.96 22.28 11.05
C VAL A 111 11.79 23.24 9.88
N ASP A 112 12.67 23.10 8.89
CA ASP A 112 12.63 23.76 7.59
C ASP A 112 11.99 22.89 6.50
N ALA A 113 12.00 21.57 6.68
CA ALA A 113 11.38 20.60 5.78
C ALA A 113 10.75 19.43 6.56
N MET A 114 9.71 18.85 5.99
CA MET A 114 9.05 17.64 6.52
C MET A 114 9.64 16.41 5.83
N GLY A 115 10.35 15.58 6.58
CA GLY A 115 10.81 14.26 6.14
C GLY A 115 9.67 13.24 6.18
N PHE A 116 9.59 12.34 5.20
CA PHE A 116 8.60 11.25 5.15
C PHE A 116 9.10 10.04 4.37
N HIS A 117 8.72 8.83 4.81
CA HIS A 117 9.10 7.53 4.23
C HIS A 117 7.84 6.76 3.79
N PRO A 118 7.40 6.93 2.54
CA PRO A 118 6.11 6.47 2.04
C PRO A 118 6.14 4.99 1.60
N TYR A 119 6.58 4.09 2.47
CA TYR A 119 6.60 2.64 2.19
C TYR A 119 5.21 2.07 1.86
N GLY A 120 4.12 2.61 2.39
CA GLY A 120 2.75 2.25 1.99
C GLY A 120 2.25 2.88 0.68
N SER A 121 3.04 3.80 0.11
CA SER A 121 2.64 4.68 -1.01
C SER A 121 3.79 4.87 -2.00
N ARG A 122 4.36 3.75 -2.46
CA ARG A 122 5.56 3.72 -3.32
C ARG A 122 5.28 4.22 -4.74
N LYS A 123 4.10 3.90 -5.29
CA LYS A 123 3.70 4.11 -6.68
C LYS A 123 2.34 4.81 -6.79
N LEU A 124 1.97 5.24 -8.00
CA LEU A 124 0.62 5.73 -8.26
C LEU A 124 -0.45 4.61 -8.23
N GLY A 125 -0.04 3.37 -8.46
CA GLY A 125 -0.89 2.18 -8.38
C GLY A 125 -1.02 1.57 -6.98
N SER A 126 -0.30 2.10 -5.99
CA SER A 126 -0.37 1.66 -4.60
C SER A 126 -1.79 1.77 -4.04
N ILE A 127 -2.10 0.97 -3.01
CA ILE A 127 -3.37 1.05 -2.26
C ILE A 127 -3.67 2.49 -1.83
N ILE A 128 -2.65 3.15 -1.28
CA ILE A 128 -2.62 4.60 -1.09
C ILE A 128 -1.67 5.17 -2.15
N PRO A 129 -2.18 5.70 -3.27
CA PRO A 129 -1.36 6.27 -4.34
C PRO A 129 -0.39 7.33 -3.82
N ALA A 130 0.84 7.29 -4.33
CA ALA A 130 1.93 8.18 -3.93
C ALA A 130 1.55 9.67 -4.00
N ASP A 131 0.85 10.09 -5.06
CA ASP A 131 0.40 11.47 -5.21
C ASP A 131 -0.66 11.87 -4.19
N ARG A 132 -1.60 10.97 -3.88
CA ARG A 132 -2.60 11.20 -2.83
C ARG A 132 -1.94 11.29 -1.46
N ALA A 133 -0.93 10.47 -1.18
CA ALA A 133 -0.17 10.54 0.06
C ALA A 133 0.54 11.90 0.21
N VAL A 134 1.20 12.38 -0.85
CA VAL A 134 1.83 13.71 -0.88
C VAL A 134 0.78 14.81 -0.65
N ALA A 135 -0.35 14.76 -1.35
CA ALA A 135 -1.44 15.73 -1.19
C ALA A 135 -2.00 15.74 0.24
N ASN A 136 -2.18 14.57 0.86
CA ASN A 136 -2.66 14.44 2.23
C ASN A 136 -1.68 15.08 3.22
N ILE A 137 -0.36 14.83 3.09
CA ILE A 137 0.65 15.47 3.94
C ILE A 137 0.60 16.99 3.78
N ARG A 138 0.50 17.50 2.55
CA ARG A 138 0.37 18.95 2.30
C ARG A 138 -0.88 19.55 2.92
N ALA A 139 -2.02 18.88 2.80
CA ALA A 139 -3.28 19.33 3.43
C ALA A 139 -3.13 19.41 4.95
N THR A 140 -2.49 18.42 5.57
CA THR A 140 -2.19 18.44 7.00
C THR A 140 -1.27 19.61 7.38
N LEU A 141 -0.18 19.84 6.64
CA LEU A 141 0.73 20.97 6.89
C LEU A 141 0.03 22.32 6.72
N ALA A 142 -0.84 22.46 5.72
CA ALA A 142 -1.65 23.66 5.52
C ALA A 142 -2.61 23.91 6.69
N ALA A 143 -3.27 22.87 7.20
CA ALA A 143 -4.15 22.96 8.38
C ALA A 143 -3.41 23.42 9.65
N TYR A 144 -2.09 23.17 9.71
CA TYR A 144 -1.21 23.66 10.78
C TYR A 144 -0.43 24.94 10.43
N GLY A 145 -0.85 25.68 9.39
CA GLY A 145 -0.31 26.99 9.04
C GLY A 145 1.05 26.96 8.34
N ARG A 146 1.44 25.83 7.72
CA ARG A 146 2.69 25.66 6.98
C ARG A 146 2.47 25.11 5.55
N PRO A 147 1.61 25.73 4.72
CA PRO A 147 1.29 25.22 3.38
C PRO A 147 2.50 25.11 2.45
N ASP A 148 3.50 25.99 2.63
CA ASP A 148 4.70 26.05 1.78
C ASP A 148 5.88 25.23 2.33
N MET A 149 5.68 24.44 3.39
CA MET A 149 6.74 23.59 3.93
C MET A 149 7.20 22.57 2.87
N PRO A 150 8.50 22.55 2.51
CA PRO A 150 9.05 21.52 1.63
C PRO A 150 8.84 20.12 2.22
N LEU A 151 8.47 19.18 1.35
CA LEU A 151 8.49 17.76 1.67
C LEU A 151 9.77 17.16 1.14
N TRP A 152 10.47 16.37 1.97
CA TRP A 152 11.65 15.61 1.57
C TRP A 152 11.38 14.13 1.78
N ASN A 153 11.41 13.38 0.68
CA ASN A 153 11.35 11.93 0.74
C ASN A 153 12.76 11.43 1.03
N THR A 154 13.06 11.23 2.31
CA THR A 154 14.42 10.96 2.79
C THR A 154 14.76 9.48 2.77
N GLU A 155 13.76 8.61 2.64
CA GLU A 155 13.97 7.16 2.62
C GLU A 155 12.88 6.40 1.85
N LEU A 156 13.30 5.50 0.96
CA LEU A 156 12.46 4.47 0.37
C LEU A 156 13.34 3.38 -0.29
N TYR A 157 13.65 2.30 0.43
CA TYR A 157 14.61 1.29 -0.06
C TYR A 157 14.03 0.27 -1.04
N TYR A 158 12.73 0.02 -0.98
CA TYR A 158 12.04 -0.95 -1.82
C TYR A 158 10.85 -0.28 -2.50
N LEU A 159 10.89 -0.28 -3.82
CA LEU A 159 9.98 0.41 -4.72
C LEU A 159 9.02 -0.55 -5.42
N GLY A 160 9.36 -1.84 -5.48
CA GLY A 160 8.48 -2.90 -5.94
C GLY A 160 7.27 -3.10 -5.02
N GLU A 161 6.17 -3.61 -5.58
CA GLU A 161 4.93 -3.90 -4.84
C GLU A 161 4.54 -5.39 -4.87
N ASP A 162 5.45 -6.26 -5.30
CA ASP A 162 5.17 -7.71 -5.38
C ASP A 162 5.09 -8.35 -3.98
N VAL A 163 3.89 -8.81 -3.63
CA VAL A 163 3.49 -9.33 -2.31
C VAL A 163 4.14 -10.69 -1.94
N GLY A 164 5.10 -11.17 -2.72
CA GLY A 164 5.78 -12.46 -2.50
C GLY A 164 7.26 -12.34 -2.13
N LYS A 165 7.87 -11.16 -2.36
CA LYS A 165 9.28 -10.93 -2.07
C LYS A 165 9.48 -10.87 -0.56
N LYS A 166 10.51 -11.55 -0.06
CA LYS A 166 10.87 -11.52 1.37
C LYS A 166 12.32 -11.14 1.57
N GLY A 167 12.59 -10.29 2.55
CA GLY A 167 13.96 -9.97 2.95
C GLY A 167 14.71 -9.24 1.84
N CYS A 168 15.82 -9.80 1.33
CA CYS A 168 16.62 -9.10 0.31
C CYS A 168 15.91 -8.91 -1.02
N GLU A 169 14.96 -9.77 -1.37
CA GLU A 169 14.20 -9.68 -2.62
C GLU A 169 13.40 -8.37 -2.68
N GLU A 170 12.92 -7.87 -1.55
CA GLU A 170 12.20 -6.60 -1.46
C GLU A 170 13.06 -5.42 -1.95
N THR A 171 14.39 -5.50 -1.77
CA THR A 171 15.34 -4.47 -2.21
C THR A 171 15.67 -4.51 -3.71
N GLU A 172 15.14 -5.49 -4.44
CA GLU A 172 15.28 -5.54 -5.90
C GLU A 172 14.31 -4.56 -6.55
N ASN A 173 14.86 -3.43 -6.99
CA ASN A 173 14.13 -2.39 -7.71
C ASN A 173 14.42 -2.47 -9.21
N THR A 174 13.41 -2.24 -10.05
CA THR A 174 13.63 -2.08 -11.49
C THR A 174 13.91 -0.62 -11.84
N ALA A 175 14.40 -0.38 -13.07
CA ALA A 175 14.64 0.98 -13.55
C ALA A 175 13.32 1.78 -13.62
N GLU A 176 12.23 1.13 -14.01
CA GLU A 176 10.88 1.70 -14.05
C GLU A 176 10.43 2.14 -12.66
N ASP A 177 10.63 1.30 -11.63
CA ASP A 177 10.24 1.62 -10.26
C ASP A 177 10.91 2.92 -9.77
N LEU A 178 12.22 3.02 -9.99
CA LEU A 178 13.04 4.17 -9.61
C LEU A 178 12.64 5.44 -10.36
N VAL A 179 12.54 5.34 -11.69
CA VAL A 179 12.18 6.45 -12.56
C VAL A 179 10.79 6.97 -12.22
N GLN A 180 9.79 6.08 -12.08
CA GLN A 180 8.45 6.49 -11.71
C GLN A 180 8.41 7.21 -10.36
N ARG A 181 9.12 6.69 -9.35
CA ARG A 181 9.15 7.33 -8.04
C ARG A 181 9.70 8.75 -8.12
N PHE A 182 10.85 8.91 -8.78
CA PHE A 182 11.48 10.22 -8.95
C PHE A 182 10.56 11.20 -9.68
N LEU A 183 9.98 10.77 -10.80
CA LEU A 183 9.08 11.60 -11.61
C LEU A 183 7.84 12.00 -10.80
N VAL A 184 7.23 11.08 -10.05
CA VAL A 184 6.08 11.42 -9.20
C VAL A 184 6.48 12.44 -8.14
N ASP A 185 7.60 12.26 -7.44
CA ASP A 185 8.07 13.23 -6.44
C ASP A 185 8.30 14.62 -7.06
N ALA A 186 9.03 14.68 -8.16
CA ALA A 186 9.26 15.94 -8.89
C ALA A 186 7.95 16.57 -9.37
N GLY A 187 7.01 15.75 -9.86
CA GLY A 187 5.73 16.16 -10.44
C GLY A 187 4.75 16.70 -9.41
N GLU A 188 4.77 16.14 -8.20
CA GLU A 188 3.98 16.58 -7.05
C GLU A 188 4.69 17.70 -6.24
N GLY A 189 5.81 18.20 -6.76
CA GLY A 189 6.58 19.31 -6.17
C GLY A 189 7.25 18.96 -4.84
N VAL A 190 7.56 17.68 -4.61
CA VAL A 190 8.39 17.24 -3.49
C VAL A 190 9.78 17.87 -3.66
N GLY A 191 10.29 18.51 -2.61
CA GLY A 191 11.52 19.30 -2.68
C GLY A 191 12.79 18.47 -2.86
N GLN A 192 12.75 17.20 -2.43
CA GLN A 192 13.80 16.21 -2.58
C GLN A 192 13.16 14.82 -2.69
N SER A 193 13.49 14.06 -3.74
CA SER A 193 13.10 12.65 -3.87
C SER A 193 14.08 11.74 -3.10
N ILE A 194 13.88 10.42 -3.21
CA ILE A 194 14.55 9.38 -2.45
C ILE A 194 16.08 9.49 -2.53
N ALA A 195 16.74 9.25 -1.40
CA ALA A 195 18.16 8.97 -1.39
C ALA A 195 18.41 7.58 -1.97
N ILE A 196 19.08 7.52 -3.11
CA ILE A 196 19.39 6.25 -3.78
C ILE A 196 20.56 5.59 -3.06
N HIS A 197 20.30 4.44 -2.44
CA HIS A 197 21.33 3.70 -1.72
C HIS A 197 22.37 3.15 -2.71
N ALA A 198 23.66 3.44 -2.52
CA ALA A 198 24.70 3.09 -3.49
C ALA A 198 24.73 1.59 -3.84
N ASP A 199 24.39 0.71 -2.88
CA ASP A 199 24.38 -0.75 -3.06
C ASP A 199 23.45 -1.26 -4.17
N ILE A 200 22.41 -0.51 -4.55
CA ILE A 200 21.48 -0.93 -5.63
C ILE A 200 21.97 -0.51 -7.02
N LEU A 201 22.96 0.40 -7.08
CA LEU A 201 23.51 0.91 -8.34
C LEU A 201 24.52 -0.04 -8.99
N TRP A 202 24.89 -1.12 -8.30
CA TRP A 202 25.87 -2.10 -8.77
C TRP A 202 25.22 -3.45 -9.08
N LYS A 203 25.69 -4.14 -10.11
CA LYS A 203 25.23 -5.48 -10.47
C LYS A 203 25.64 -6.52 -9.42
N ARG A 204 24.74 -7.47 -9.15
CA ARG A 204 24.97 -8.62 -8.25
C ARG A 204 25.10 -9.93 -9.03
N LEU A 205 26.08 -10.02 -9.93
CA LEU A 205 26.19 -11.15 -10.88
C LEU A 205 26.48 -12.49 -10.21
N LEU A 206 27.42 -12.53 -9.26
CA LEU A 206 27.89 -13.79 -8.65
C LEU A 206 27.01 -14.26 -7.48
N THR A 207 26.30 -13.34 -6.83
CA THR A 207 25.49 -13.61 -5.64
C THR A 207 24.13 -12.91 -5.70
N PRO A 208 23.30 -13.19 -6.74
CA PRO A 208 22.05 -12.46 -6.96
C PRO A 208 21.04 -12.61 -5.80
N HIS A 209 21.12 -13.68 -5.01
CA HIS A 209 20.16 -14.01 -3.95
C HIS A 209 20.72 -13.83 -2.53
N MET A 210 21.80 -13.08 -2.34
CA MET A 210 22.42 -12.95 -1.03
C MET A 210 21.69 -11.94 -0.13
N TRP A 211 21.35 -12.39 1.08
CA TRP A 211 20.39 -11.73 1.97
C TRP A 211 20.79 -10.35 2.48
N THR A 212 22.08 -10.01 2.47
CA THR A 212 22.57 -8.78 3.11
C THR A 212 22.52 -7.56 2.21
N GLY A 213 22.30 -7.71 0.90
CA GLY A 213 22.34 -6.61 -0.10
C GLY A 213 23.72 -5.95 -0.30
N LYS A 214 24.71 -6.28 0.53
CA LYS A 214 26.02 -5.64 0.66
C LYS A 214 27.16 -6.38 -0.04
N ASN A 215 26.86 -7.14 -1.09
CA ASN A 215 27.86 -7.94 -1.80
C ASN A 215 27.82 -7.65 -3.30
N TYR A 216 28.61 -6.67 -3.72
CA TYR A 216 29.02 -6.46 -5.10
C TYR A 216 30.49 -6.84 -5.20
N HIS A 217 30.76 -7.96 -5.86
CA HIS A 217 32.11 -8.47 -6.07
C HIS A 217 32.86 -7.72 -7.18
N GLU A 218 32.12 -6.95 -7.98
CA GLU A 218 32.61 -6.18 -9.13
C GLU A 218 31.86 -4.84 -9.18
N LEU A 219 32.58 -3.75 -9.47
CA LEU A 219 32.00 -2.40 -9.62
C LEU A 219 31.42 -2.22 -11.03
N ILE A 220 30.43 -3.04 -11.39
CA ILE A 220 29.72 -2.97 -12.67
C ILE A 220 28.41 -2.19 -12.45
N PRO A 221 28.23 -1.02 -13.09
CA PRO A 221 26.99 -0.26 -13.02
C PRO A 221 25.76 -1.09 -13.42
N SER A 222 24.69 -0.98 -12.65
CA SER A 222 23.38 -1.52 -13.02
C SER A 222 22.64 -0.58 -13.97
N GLU A 223 21.57 -1.08 -14.57
CA GLU A 223 20.57 -0.33 -15.32
C GLU A 223 19.98 0.83 -14.50
N LEU A 224 19.94 0.72 -13.16
CA LEU A 224 19.50 1.81 -12.29
C LEU A 224 20.45 3.00 -12.37
N MET A 225 21.76 2.78 -12.51
CA MET A 225 22.74 3.86 -12.66
C MET A 225 22.56 4.59 -13.99
N VAL A 226 22.24 3.88 -15.07
CA VAL A 226 21.91 4.48 -16.38
C VAL A 226 20.62 5.30 -16.27
N ALA A 227 19.59 4.78 -15.62
CA ALA A 227 18.35 5.50 -15.38
C ALA A 227 18.56 6.77 -14.51
N CYS A 228 19.37 6.68 -13.45
CA CYS A 228 19.76 7.83 -12.62
C CYS A 228 20.43 8.93 -13.43
N ASN A 229 21.39 8.55 -14.30
CA ASN A 229 22.07 9.50 -15.16
C ASN A 229 21.08 10.24 -16.08
N THR A 230 20.07 9.54 -16.58
CA THR A 230 19.02 10.13 -17.41
C THR A 230 18.11 11.06 -16.62
N LEU A 231 17.71 10.69 -15.41
CA LEU A 231 16.95 11.55 -14.51
C LEU A 231 17.73 12.82 -14.16
N ALA A 232 19.02 12.68 -13.84
CA ALA A 232 19.89 13.81 -13.55
C ALA A 232 19.96 14.78 -14.75
N ARG A 233 20.20 14.25 -15.95
CA ARG A 233 20.33 15.06 -17.18
C ARG A 233 19.04 15.77 -17.56
N LEU A 234 17.89 15.09 -17.46
CA LEU A 234 16.63 15.58 -18.03
C LEU A 234 15.71 16.27 -17.01
N PHE A 235 15.78 15.89 -15.72
CA PHE A 235 14.78 16.29 -14.73
C PHE A 235 15.36 16.92 -13.46
N GLU A 236 16.67 16.83 -13.19
CA GLU A 236 17.26 17.52 -12.03
C GLU A 236 17.02 19.04 -12.10
N GLY A 237 16.46 19.60 -11.03
CA GLY A 237 16.10 21.02 -10.98
C GLY A 237 14.92 21.43 -11.86
N ALA A 238 14.31 20.49 -12.60
CA ALA A 238 13.10 20.77 -13.38
C ALA A 238 11.94 21.15 -12.44
N LYS A 239 11.04 22.01 -12.93
CA LYS A 239 9.87 22.46 -12.17
C LYS A 239 8.61 21.79 -12.71
N PRO A 240 7.71 21.27 -11.85
CA PRO A 240 6.45 20.70 -12.30
C PRO A 240 5.60 21.78 -12.97
N VAL A 241 4.96 21.42 -14.08
CA VAL A 241 4.09 22.31 -14.88
C VAL A 241 2.67 21.80 -14.88
N LYS A 242 2.49 20.51 -15.16
CA LYS A 242 1.16 19.92 -15.27
C LYS A 242 1.21 18.42 -15.00
N LYS A 243 0.11 17.92 -14.44
CA LYS A 243 -0.18 16.50 -14.34
C LYS A 243 -1.46 16.23 -15.11
N ILE A 244 -1.41 15.27 -16.03
CA ILE A 244 -2.52 14.91 -16.92
C ILE A 244 -2.83 13.44 -16.66
N ARG A 245 -4.01 13.17 -16.10
CA ARG A 245 -4.55 11.82 -15.97
C ARG A 245 -5.33 11.50 -17.23
N LEU A 246 -4.86 10.51 -17.99
CA LEU A 246 -5.46 10.06 -19.23
C LEU A 246 -6.25 8.75 -18.99
N PRO A 247 -7.17 8.36 -19.91
CA PRO A 247 -7.84 7.07 -19.84
C PRO A 247 -6.89 5.87 -19.77
N ASN A 248 -7.43 4.70 -19.44
CA ASN A 248 -6.71 3.42 -19.48
C ASN A 248 -5.46 3.35 -18.55
N GLY A 249 -5.48 4.05 -17.42
CA GLY A 249 -4.37 3.98 -16.46
C GLY A 249 -3.10 4.70 -16.92
N VAL A 250 -3.22 5.64 -17.85
CA VAL A 250 -2.10 6.43 -18.36
C VAL A 250 -1.94 7.71 -17.56
N ILE A 251 -0.70 8.04 -17.21
CA ILE A 251 -0.33 9.29 -16.55
C ILE A 251 0.71 10.02 -17.40
N CYS A 252 0.57 11.34 -17.47
CA CYS A 252 1.58 12.22 -18.05
C CYS A 252 1.92 13.33 -17.04
N TYR A 253 3.19 13.43 -16.68
CA TYR A 253 3.71 14.61 -15.96
C TYR A 253 4.53 15.46 -16.90
N VAL A 254 4.33 16.77 -16.81
CA VAL A 254 5.03 17.79 -17.60
C VAL A 254 5.87 18.64 -16.68
N TYR A 255 7.12 18.86 -17.08
CA TYR A 255 8.12 19.61 -16.34
C TYR A 255 8.71 20.69 -17.24
N ARG A 256 9.23 21.75 -16.62
CA ARG A 256 10.05 22.76 -17.27
C ARG A 256 11.49 22.62 -16.83
N LYS A 257 12.38 22.43 -17.80
CA LYS A 257 13.83 22.34 -17.62
C LYS A 257 14.49 23.28 -18.62
N ASP A 258 15.33 24.19 -18.12
CA ASP A 258 16.12 25.13 -18.93
C ASP A 258 15.27 25.90 -19.97
N GLY A 259 14.07 26.34 -19.55
CA GLY A 259 13.14 27.12 -20.37
C GLY A 259 12.32 26.34 -21.40
N LYS A 260 12.45 25.01 -21.46
CA LYS A 260 11.65 24.13 -22.34
C LYS A 260 10.83 23.12 -21.56
N LEU A 261 9.75 22.65 -22.17
CA LEU A 261 8.93 21.59 -21.61
C LEU A 261 9.44 20.20 -22.01
N ILE A 262 9.34 19.27 -21.05
CA ILE A 262 9.54 17.84 -21.24
C ILE A 262 8.44 17.10 -20.46
N ALA A 263 7.88 16.06 -21.07
CA ALA A 263 6.87 15.23 -20.44
C ALA A 263 7.36 13.80 -20.25
N ALA A 264 6.89 13.13 -19.21
CA ALA A 264 7.04 11.70 -19.01
C ALA A 264 5.67 11.03 -19.01
N VAL A 265 5.49 10.00 -19.83
CA VAL A 265 4.21 9.30 -20.04
C VAL A 265 4.38 7.80 -19.83
N TRP A 266 3.53 7.20 -19.01
CA TRP A 266 3.55 5.76 -18.75
C TRP A 266 2.18 5.22 -18.32
N GLU A 267 2.04 3.90 -18.33
CA GLU A 267 0.90 3.18 -17.77
C GLU A 267 1.26 2.76 -16.33
N TYR A 268 0.44 3.17 -15.34
CA TYR A 268 0.76 2.99 -13.92
C TYR A 268 -0.16 2.01 -13.19
N GLN A 269 -1.16 1.45 -13.87
CA GLN A 269 -2.14 0.52 -13.31
C GLN A 269 -1.84 -0.94 -13.69
N SER A 270 -0.73 -1.24 -14.36
CA SER A 270 -0.38 -2.57 -14.88
C SER A 270 -1.39 -3.11 -15.90
N LYS A 271 -2.07 -2.23 -16.64
CA LYS A 271 -2.90 -2.60 -17.78
C LYS A 271 -2.01 -2.99 -18.97
N LYS A 272 -2.48 -3.94 -19.78
CA LYS A 272 -1.77 -4.45 -20.95
C LYS A 272 -2.44 -3.99 -22.24
N GLY A 273 -1.65 -3.85 -23.31
CA GLY A 273 -2.17 -3.49 -24.63
C GLY A 273 -2.71 -2.07 -24.68
N VAL A 274 -2.17 -1.17 -23.85
CA VAL A 274 -2.43 0.27 -23.94
C VAL A 274 -1.41 0.86 -24.91
N HIS A 275 -1.85 1.55 -25.95
CA HIS A 275 -0.97 2.20 -26.92
C HIS A 275 -1.22 3.70 -26.96
N ALA A 276 -0.17 4.47 -27.20
CA ALA A 276 -0.24 5.91 -27.44
C ALA A 276 0.44 6.28 -28.75
N ASP A 277 -0.14 7.23 -29.50
CA ASP A 277 0.48 7.79 -30.70
C ASP A 277 1.36 8.99 -30.36
N PHE A 278 2.68 8.81 -30.50
CA PHE A 278 3.67 9.85 -30.28
C PHE A 278 4.19 10.50 -31.56
N SER A 279 3.50 10.35 -32.70
CA SER A 279 3.94 10.88 -34.00
C SER A 279 4.25 12.39 -33.99
N LYS A 280 3.65 13.15 -33.08
CA LYS A 280 3.83 14.61 -32.94
C LYS A 280 5.03 15.03 -32.08
N PHE A 281 5.73 14.08 -31.45
CA PHE A 281 6.77 14.36 -30.47
C PHE A 281 8.10 13.74 -30.88
N GLU A 282 9.19 14.32 -30.38
CA GLU A 282 10.46 13.62 -30.27
C GLU A 282 10.41 12.74 -29.02
N VAL A 283 10.74 11.45 -29.18
CA VAL A 283 10.51 10.42 -28.15
C VAL A 283 11.84 9.89 -27.65
N MET A 284 11.94 9.68 -26.35
CA MET A 284 13.02 8.91 -25.73
C MET A 284 12.46 7.77 -24.87
N ASP A 285 13.20 6.68 -24.77
CA ASP A 285 12.93 5.62 -23.78
C ASP A 285 13.28 6.07 -22.35
N LEU A 286 13.03 5.20 -21.36
CA LEU A 286 13.31 5.51 -19.94
C LEU A 286 14.79 5.82 -19.66
N PHE A 287 15.70 5.33 -20.51
CA PHE A 287 17.14 5.53 -20.42
C PHE A 287 17.60 6.76 -21.20
N GLY A 288 16.71 7.50 -21.85
CA GLY A 288 17.02 8.72 -22.58
C GLY A 288 17.63 8.47 -23.97
N ASN A 289 17.50 7.25 -24.50
CA ASN A 289 17.85 6.94 -25.88
C ASN A 289 16.74 7.45 -26.80
N ALA A 290 17.12 8.01 -27.95
CA ALA A 290 16.16 8.46 -28.94
C ALA A 290 15.39 7.27 -29.53
N GLU A 291 14.07 7.40 -29.56
CA GLU A 291 13.14 6.40 -30.10
C GLU A 291 12.46 6.93 -31.36
N LYS A 292 12.11 6.02 -32.28
CA LYS A 292 11.27 6.40 -33.42
C LYS A 292 9.90 6.87 -32.92
N SER A 293 9.43 8.01 -33.40
CA SER A 293 8.06 8.48 -33.18
C SER A 293 7.04 7.51 -33.80
N GLY A 294 5.78 7.64 -33.40
CA GLY A 294 4.68 6.78 -33.84
C GLY A 294 3.95 6.14 -32.68
N GLU A 295 3.16 5.10 -32.99
CA GLU A 295 2.44 4.34 -31.98
C GLU A 295 3.41 3.49 -31.14
N LYS A 296 3.30 3.60 -29.81
CA LYS A 296 4.07 2.84 -28.82
C LYS A 296 3.14 2.17 -27.82
N GLU A 297 3.45 0.94 -27.42
CA GLU A 297 2.80 0.33 -26.24
C GLU A 297 3.29 1.05 -24.97
N LEU A 298 2.36 1.47 -24.13
CA LEU A 298 2.64 2.02 -22.82
C LEU A 298 2.68 0.89 -21.79
N THR A 299 3.76 0.90 -21.01
CA THR A 299 3.95 -0.02 -19.88
C THR A 299 4.34 0.82 -18.65
N ALA A 300 4.80 0.15 -17.59
CA ALA A 300 5.45 0.81 -16.47
C ALA A 300 6.70 1.62 -16.87
N ALA A 301 7.36 1.30 -17.98
CA ALA A 301 8.50 2.05 -18.47
C ALA A 301 8.06 3.39 -19.08
N PRO A 302 8.49 4.55 -18.54
CA PRO A 302 8.08 5.83 -19.10
C PRO A 302 8.80 6.15 -20.41
N PHE A 303 8.04 6.75 -21.33
CA PHE A 303 8.59 7.48 -22.46
C PHE A 303 8.73 8.95 -22.09
N TYR A 304 9.80 9.58 -22.55
CA TYR A 304 9.96 11.03 -22.45
C TYR A 304 9.65 11.69 -23.80
N LEU A 305 8.83 12.74 -23.75
CA LEU A 305 8.42 13.52 -24.92
C LEU A 305 8.97 14.93 -24.77
N THR A 306 9.72 15.41 -25.75
CA THR A 306 10.25 16.79 -25.72
C THR A 306 9.30 17.74 -26.44
N GLN A 307 9.32 19.00 -26.04
CA GLN A 307 8.59 20.07 -26.75
C GLN A 307 9.00 20.21 -28.22
N GLY A 308 10.24 19.87 -28.58
CA GLY A 308 10.75 20.00 -29.95
C GLY A 308 10.55 21.42 -30.51
N LYS A 309 9.80 21.50 -31.61
CA LYS A 309 9.46 22.75 -32.32
C LYS A 309 8.10 23.34 -31.93
N LEU A 310 7.31 22.63 -31.12
CA LEU A 310 5.99 23.10 -30.69
C LEU A 310 6.15 24.30 -29.74
N SER A 311 5.18 25.21 -29.74
CA SER A 311 5.04 26.17 -28.65
C SER A 311 4.66 25.45 -27.35
N GLU A 312 4.83 26.10 -26.19
CA GLU A 312 4.43 25.51 -24.90
C GLU A 312 2.93 25.17 -24.89
N ALA A 313 2.08 26.04 -25.44
CA ALA A 313 0.63 25.82 -25.49
C ALA A 313 0.24 24.66 -26.40
N GLU A 314 0.86 24.54 -27.57
CA GLU A 314 0.63 23.41 -28.49
C GLU A 314 1.09 22.10 -27.86
N PHE A 315 2.27 22.07 -27.25
CA PHE A 315 2.79 20.87 -26.60
C PHE A 315 1.83 20.34 -25.51
N LEU A 316 1.35 21.24 -24.64
CA LEU A 316 0.38 20.87 -23.60
C LEU A 316 -0.96 20.39 -24.20
N ALA A 317 -1.48 21.07 -25.22
CA ALA A 317 -2.73 20.71 -25.87
C ALA A 317 -2.67 19.33 -26.55
N GLU A 318 -1.53 18.97 -27.13
CA GLU A 318 -1.31 17.66 -27.76
C GLU A 318 -1.19 16.54 -26.72
N LEU A 319 -0.56 16.79 -25.57
CA LEU A 319 -0.50 15.82 -24.47
C LEU A 319 -1.86 15.56 -23.83
N GLU A 320 -2.70 16.59 -23.67
CA GLU A 320 -4.06 16.45 -23.14
C GLU A 320 -4.98 15.64 -24.05
N LYS A 321 -4.73 15.69 -25.36
CA LYS A 321 -5.49 14.98 -26.40
C LYS A 321 -4.73 13.78 -26.94
N LEU A 322 -3.75 13.26 -26.19
CA LEU A 322 -2.90 12.16 -26.61
C LEU A 322 -3.76 10.98 -27.10
N PRO A 323 -3.67 10.57 -28.38
CA PRO A 323 -4.47 9.47 -28.89
C PRO A 323 -4.09 8.17 -28.21
N LEU A 324 -5.07 7.50 -27.60
CA LEU A 324 -4.89 6.22 -26.92
C LEU A 324 -5.71 5.11 -27.57
N ARG A 325 -5.13 3.92 -27.66
CA ARG A 325 -5.77 2.68 -28.10
C ARG A 325 -5.65 1.62 -27.00
N LEU A 326 -6.68 0.82 -26.82
CA LEU A 326 -6.71 -0.29 -25.86
C LEU A 326 -7.08 -1.58 -26.59
N ASP A 327 -6.17 -2.55 -26.57
CA ASP A 327 -6.32 -3.81 -27.31
C ASP A 327 -7.14 -4.83 -26.54
N GLN A 328 -6.96 -4.86 -25.23
CA GLN A 328 -7.70 -5.72 -24.33
C GLN A 328 -8.67 -4.89 -23.48
N PRO A 329 -9.90 -4.60 -23.96
CA PRO A 329 -10.83 -3.73 -23.27
C PRO A 329 -11.48 -4.37 -22.04
N VAL A 330 -11.44 -5.71 -21.94
CA VAL A 330 -11.95 -6.46 -20.79
C VAL A 330 -10.83 -7.23 -20.12
N LEU A 331 -10.63 -6.95 -18.83
CA LEU A 331 -9.55 -7.49 -18.01
C LEU A 331 -10.12 -8.12 -16.73
N SER A 332 -9.42 -9.11 -16.20
CA SER A 332 -9.63 -9.61 -14.84
C SER A 332 -8.53 -9.08 -13.92
N GLY A 333 -8.79 -9.10 -12.61
CA GLY A 333 -7.71 -9.05 -11.62
C GLY A 333 -6.79 -10.27 -11.72
N LYS A 334 -5.66 -10.23 -10.99
CA LYS A 334 -4.73 -11.38 -10.88
C LYS A 334 -5.32 -12.57 -10.13
N ILE A 335 -6.32 -12.34 -9.28
CA ILE A 335 -6.92 -13.34 -8.40
C ILE A 335 -8.35 -13.64 -8.84
N VAL A 336 -8.69 -14.92 -8.84
CA VAL A 336 -10.05 -15.43 -9.00
C VAL A 336 -10.37 -16.35 -7.81
N ARG A 337 -11.65 -16.42 -7.43
CA ARG A 337 -12.07 -17.20 -6.25
C ARG A 337 -12.84 -18.43 -6.69
N ARG A 338 -12.59 -19.58 -6.06
CA ARG A 338 -13.30 -20.82 -6.35
C ARG A 338 -14.02 -21.33 -5.11
N VAL A 339 -15.27 -21.75 -5.29
CA VAL A 339 -16.07 -22.44 -4.27
C VAL A 339 -16.71 -23.67 -4.90
N GLY A 340 -16.26 -24.85 -4.47
CA GLY A 340 -16.68 -26.12 -5.08
C GLY A 340 -16.41 -26.14 -6.59
N ASP A 341 -17.44 -26.38 -7.39
CA ASP A 341 -17.34 -26.49 -8.86
C ASP A 341 -17.63 -25.17 -9.59
N THR A 342 -17.62 -24.04 -8.88
CA THR A 342 -17.84 -22.72 -9.47
C THR A 342 -16.65 -21.80 -9.23
N LEU A 343 -16.15 -21.22 -10.31
CA LEU A 343 -15.15 -20.17 -10.29
C LEU A 343 -15.83 -18.80 -10.46
N PHE A 344 -15.49 -17.85 -9.59
CA PHE A 344 -15.97 -16.49 -9.64
C PHE A 344 -14.87 -15.58 -10.17
N VAL A 345 -15.15 -14.90 -11.26
CA VAL A 345 -14.20 -14.03 -11.97
C VAL A 345 -14.78 -12.63 -12.06
N SER A 346 -14.13 -11.66 -11.42
CA SER A 346 -14.44 -10.26 -11.63
C SER A 346 -13.77 -9.73 -12.89
N LEU A 347 -14.60 -9.25 -13.80
CA LEU A 347 -14.19 -8.69 -15.08
C LEU A 347 -14.54 -7.20 -15.13
N HIS A 348 -13.66 -6.42 -15.74
CA HIS A 348 -13.73 -4.96 -15.82
C HIS A 348 -13.68 -4.56 -17.29
N ASN A 349 -14.71 -3.87 -17.79
CA ASN A 349 -14.74 -3.32 -19.14
C ASN A 349 -14.35 -1.84 -19.12
N ASP A 350 -13.13 -1.54 -19.55
CA ASP A 350 -12.60 -0.19 -19.57
C ASP A 350 -12.96 0.60 -20.83
N SER A 351 -13.58 -0.04 -21.81
CA SER A 351 -13.95 0.63 -23.06
C SER A 351 -15.24 1.45 -22.93
N GLY A 352 -15.38 2.42 -23.83
CA GLY A 352 -16.58 3.26 -23.95
C GLY A 352 -17.79 2.56 -24.60
N LYS A 353 -17.79 1.23 -24.72
CA LYS A 353 -18.92 0.47 -25.28
C LYS A 353 -19.11 -0.85 -24.54
N ALA A 354 -20.31 -1.43 -24.67
CA ALA A 354 -20.56 -2.77 -24.19
C ALA A 354 -19.73 -3.78 -25.00
N GLU A 355 -19.11 -4.75 -24.30
CA GLU A 355 -18.31 -5.80 -24.92
C GLU A 355 -18.98 -7.16 -24.69
N SER A 356 -19.16 -7.91 -25.78
CA SER A 356 -19.62 -9.30 -25.72
C SER A 356 -18.42 -10.22 -25.54
N VAL A 357 -18.47 -11.03 -24.48
CA VAL A 357 -17.33 -11.82 -24.01
C VAL A 357 -17.72 -13.29 -23.92
N ILE A 358 -16.80 -14.17 -24.32
CA ILE A 358 -16.82 -15.59 -23.98
C ILE A 358 -15.71 -15.83 -22.98
N ALA A 359 -16.04 -16.33 -21.78
CA ALA A 359 -15.07 -16.66 -20.76
C ALA A 359 -14.93 -18.18 -20.56
N GLY A 360 -13.71 -18.60 -20.24
CA GLY A 360 -13.39 -19.94 -19.78
C GLY A 360 -12.08 -19.95 -18.99
N ILE A 361 -11.73 -21.09 -18.43
CA ILE A 361 -10.45 -21.29 -17.71
C ILE A 361 -9.84 -22.63 -18.09
N THR A 362 -8.50 -22.69 -18.07
CA THR A 362 -7.73 -23.94 -18.25
C THR A 362 -6.44 -23.88 -17.43
N GLY A 363 -5.88 -25.04 -17.07
CA GLY A 363 -4.66 -25.14 -16.26
C GLY A 363 -4.97 -25.22 -14.77
N GLY A 364 -3.93 -25.37 -13.93
CA GLY A 364 -4.08 -25.49 -12.47
C GLY A 364 -4.89 -26.72 -12.01
N GLY A 365 -5.02 -27.76 -12.85
CA GLY A 365 -5.84 -28.94 -12.54
C GLY A 365 -7.35 -28.74 -12.76
N ILE A 366 -7.77 -27.63 -13.37
CA ILE A 366 -9.17 -27.37 -13.71
C ILE A 366 -9.37 -26.98 -15.18
N ALA A 367 -10.60 -27.15 -15.64
CA ALA A 367 -11.06 -26.62 -16.91
C ALA A 367 -12.52 -26.16 -16.78
N ALA A 368 -12.91 -25.14 -17.54
CA ALA A 368 -14.31 -24.77 -17.68
C ALA A 368 -15.13 -25.96 -18.20
N SER A 369 -16.29 -26.21 -17.59
CA SER A 369 -17.22 -27.26 -18.01
C SER A 369 -17.92 -26.89 -19.32
N ALA A 370 -18.17 -25.59 -19.53
CA ALA A 370 -18.68 -25.01 -20.78
C ALA A 370 -18.21 -23.55 -20.90
N PRO A 371 -18.11 -22.98 -22.11
CA PRO A 371 -17.85 -21.56 -22.29
C PRO A 371 -19.04 -20.72 -21.77
N VAL A 372 -18.75 -19.66 -21.02
CA VAL A 372 -19.78 -18.75 -20.49
C VAL A 372 -19.84 -17.51 -21.36
N ARG A 373 -21.04 -17.14 -21.83
CA ARG A 373 -21.27 -15.98 -22.71
C ARG A 373 -22.06 -14.92 -21.95
N PHE A 374 -21.61 -13.68 -22.02
CA PHE A 374 -22.26 -12.54 -21.38
C PHE A 374 -21.83 -11.24 -22.08
N THR A 375 -22.44 -10.13 -21.69
CA THR A 375 -22.08 -8.79 -22.15
C THR A 375 -21.82 -7.92 -20.94
N ILE A 376 -20.68 -7.23 -20.91
CA ILE A 376 -20.35 -6.26 -19.87
C ILE A 376 -20.56 -4.85 -20.43
N PRO A 377 -21.41 -4.01 -19.81
CA PRO A 377 -21.58 -2.62 -20.22
C PRO A 377 -20.29 -1.80 -20.20
N ALA A 378 -20.27 -0.70 -20.94
CA ALA A 378 -19.15 0.25 -20.98
C ALA A 378 -18.80 0.75 -19.58
N HIS A 379 -17.51 0.81 -19.23
CA HIS A 379 -17.03 1.33 -17.95
C HIS A 379 -17.69 0.70 -16.71
N THR A 380 -18.01 -0.60 -16.79
CA THR A 380 -18.57 -1.34 -15.66
C THR A 380 -17.76 -2.58 -15.36
N SER A 381 -17.97 -3.11 -14.16
CA SER A 381 -17.39 -4.36 -13.70
C SER A 381 -18.49 -5.36 -13.39
N GLN A 382 -18.24 -6.64 -13.65
CA GLN A 382 -19.18 -7.71 -13.42
C GLN A 382 -18.45 -8.96 -12.94
N THR A 383 -18.99 -9.58 -11.88
CA THR A 383 -18.59 -10.92 -11.46
C THR A 383 -19.32 -11.96 -12.31
N VAL A 384 -18.55 -12.87 -12.89
CA VAL A 384 -19.03 -13.97 -13.73
C VAL A 384 -18.77 -15.29 -13.06
N GLU A 385 -19.80 -16.14 -13.01
CA GLU A 385 -19.71 -17.51 -12.54
C GLU A 385 -19.34 -18.43 -13.72
N ILE A 386 -18.21 -19.13 -13.59
CA ILE A 386 -17.73 -20.12 -14.56
C ILE A 386 -17.80 -21.49 -13.92
N PRO A 387 -18.71 -22.38 -14.37
CA PRO A 387 -18.71 -23.77 -13.94
C PRO A 387 -17.41 -24.46 -14.36
N VAL A 388 -16.75 -25.12 -13.42
CA VAL A 388 -15.47 -25.79 -13.64
C VAL A 388 -15.54 -27.26 -13.25
N ARG A 389 -14.64 -28.05 -13.84
CA ARG A 389 -14.43 -29.46 -13.48
C ARG A 389 -12.95 -29.71 -13.24
N ASN A 390 -12.66 -30.66 -12.36
CA ASN A 390 -11.29 -31.13 -12.14
C ASN A 390 -10.82 -31.93 -13.35
N VAL A 391 -9.57 -31.67 -13.78
CA VAL A 391 -8.89 -32.38 -14.86
C VAL A 391 -7.48 -32.77 -14.41
N LYS A 392 -6.87 -33.76 -15.05
CA LYS A 392 -5.49 -34.15 -14.75
C LYS A 392 -4.58 -32.93 -14.93
N SER A 393 -3.85 -32.55 -13.88
CA SER A 393 -2.89 -31.45 -13.96
C SER A 393 -1.82 -31.74 -15.00
N ASN A 394 -1.56 -30.77 -15.86
CA ASN A 394 -0.51 -30.80 -16.87
C ASN A 394 0.68 -29.91 -16.47
N GLY A 395 0.76 -29.49 -15.21
CA GLY A 395 1.80 -28.59 -14.69
C GLY A 395 1.68 -27.13 -15.13
N LYS A 396 0.71 -26.77 -15.99
CA LYS A 396 0.49 -25.38 -16.40
C LYS A 396 -0.23 -24.59 -15.31
N LYS A 397 0.17 -23.33 -15.14
CA LYS A 397 -0.54 -22.36 -14.31
C LYS A 397 -1.97 -22.13 -14.85
N PRO A 398 -2.94 -21.78 -14.00
CA PRO A 398 -4.29 -21.47 -14.47
C PRO A 398 -4.30 -20.19 -15.30
N GLU A 399 -5.00 -20.25 -16.44
CA GLU A 399 -5.17 -19.14 -17.37
C GLU A 399 -6.66 -18.90 -17.63
N LEU A 400 -7.09 -17.66 -17.38
CA LEU A 400 -8.37 -17.16 -17.82
C LEU A 400 -8.32 -16.90 -19.33
N LEU A 401 -9.26 -17.48 -20.06
CA LEU A 401 -9.46 -17.29 -21.48
C LEU A 401 -10.62 -16.33 -21.69
N LEU A 402 -10.37 -15.20 -22.36
CA LEU A 402 -11.41 -14.27 -22.78
C LEU A 402 -11.39 -14.15 -24.31
N VAL A 403 -12.52 -14.44 -24.95
CA VAL A 403 -12.71 -14.21 -26.38
C VAL A 403 -13.60 -12.99 -26.56
N LEU A 404 -13.05 -11.96 -27.19
CA LEU A 404 -13.75 -10.74 -27.56
C LEU A 404 -13.71 -10.59 -29.07
N LYS A 405 -14.88 -10.64 -29.71
CA LYS A 405 -15.00 -10.68 -31.17
C LYS A 405 -14.17 -11.83 -31.76
N ASN A 406 -13.06 -11.53 -32.44
CA ASN A 406 -12.15 -12.50 -33.06
C ASN A 406 -10.81 -12.63 -32.33
N ASN A 407 -10.61 -11.87 -31.26
CA ASN A 407 -9.36 -11.89 -30.48
C ASN A 407 -9.53 -12.78 -29.26
N THR A 408 -8.47 -13.54 -28.96
CA THR A 408 -8.40 -14.41 -27.79
C THR A 408 -7.30 -13.91 -26.87
N PHE A 409 -7.67 -13.56 -25.64
CA PHE A 409 -6.75 -13.13 -24.60
C PHE A 409 -6.60 -14.24 -23.56
N ARG A 410 -5.35 -14.48 -23.16
CA ARG A 410 -5.00 -15.44 -22.11
C ARG A 410 -4.31 -14.67 -20.99
N THR A 411 -4.91 -14.72 -19.80
CA THR A 411 -4.39 -14.02 -18.63
C THR A 411 -4.10 -15.06 -17.54
N PRO A 412 -2.84 -15.22 -17.11
CA PRO A 412 -2.54 -16.04 -15.94
C PRO A 412 -3.26 -15.49 -14.71
N VAL A 413 -3.85 -16.37 -13.92
CA VAL A 413 -4.55 -16.02 -12.68
C VAL A 413 -4.09 -16.91 -11.53
N GLU A 414 -4.21 -16.40 -10.32
CA GLU A 414 -4.12 -17.18 -9.08
C GLU A 414 -5.53 -17.57 -8.65
N ILE A 415 -5.73 -18.85 -8.34
CA ILE A 415 -7.00 -19.35 -7.83
C ILE A 415 -6.89 -19.45 -6.32
N VAL A 416 -7.73 -18.69 -5.62
CA VAL A 416 -7.94 -18.85 -4.18
C VAL A 416 -9.12 -19.81 -3.98
N GLU A 417 -8.82 -20.99 -3.45
CA GLU A 417 -9.83 -21.99 -3.08
C GLU A 417 -10.43 -21.59 -1.74
N ASN A 418 -11.72 -21.25 -1.75
CA ASN A 418 -12.42 -20.84 -0.54
C ASN A 418 -13.27 -21.97 0.02
N GLN A 419 -13.15 -22.18 1.33
CA GLN A 419 -13.97 -23.12 2.07
C GLN A 419 -15.42 -22.61 2.15
N LEU A 420 -16.38 -23.51 1.90
CA LEU A 420 -17.77 -23.25 2.23
C LEU A 420 -18.00 -23.60 3.71
N VAL A 421 -18.48 -22.63 4.48
CA VAL A 421 -18.82 -22.82 5.89
C VAL A 421 -20.34 -22.82 6.03
N PRO A 422 -20.94 -23.80 6.72
CA PRO A 422 -22.36 -23.81 7.02
C PRO A 422 -22.75 -22.64 7.93
N ARG A 423 -24.01 -22.17 7.83
CA ARG A 423 -24.55 -21.12 8.72
C ARG A 423 -24.43 -21.48 10.19
N SER A 424 -24.60 -22.76 10.54
CA SER A 424 -24.29 -23.29 11.87
C SER A 424 -22.90 -23.93 11.86
N PHE A 425 -22.00 -23.47 12.71
CA PHE A 425 -20.60 -23.89 12.71
C PHE A 425 -20.11 -24.25 14.12
N LYS A 426 -19.04 -25.06 14.15
CA LYS A 426 -18.36 -25.49 15.37
C LYS A 426 -16.86 -25.33 15.21
N MET A 427 -16.24 -24.76 16.24
CA MET A 427 -14.81 -24.54 16.39
C MET A 427 -14.32 -25.36 17.59
N ALA A 428 -13.00 -25.38 17.83
CA ALA A 428 -12.43 -26.13 18.94
C ALA A 428 -12.97 -25.67 20.31
N ASN A 429 -13.13 -24.36 20.50
CA ASN A 429 -13.54 -23.72 21.74
C ASN A 429 -14.84 -22.90 21.61
N ALA A 430 -15.56 -22.98 20.48
CA ALA A 430 -16.80 -22.23 20.30
C ALA A 430 -17.77 -22.93 19.35
N GLU A 431 -19.03 -22.55 19.41
CA GLU A 431 -20.04 -22.91 18.42
C GLU A 431 -20.99 -21.74 18.21
N GLY A 432 -21.61 -21.68 17.04
CA GLY A 432 -22.49 -20.58 16.73
C GLY A 432 -23.22 -20.69 15.41
N THR A 433 -23.96 -19.64 15.12
CA THR A 433 -24.69 -19.45 13.87
C THR A 433 -24.40 -18.07 13.28
N VAL A 434 -24.45 -17.98 11.95
CA VAL A 434 -24.45 -16.73 11.21
C VAL A 434 -25.64 -16.70 10.26
N GLU A 435 -26.49 -15.71 10.44
CA GLU A 435 -27.64 -15.42 9.58
C GLU A 435 -27.42 -14.09 8.88
N PHE A 436 -27.73 -14.01 7.59
CA PHE A 436 -27.59 -12.78 6.83
C PHE A 436 -28.64 -12.67 5.72
N GLY A 437 -28.92 -11.43 5.34
CA GLY A 437 -29.98 -11.07 4.40
C GLY A 437 -30.83 -9.94 4.96
N SER A 438 -31.74 -9.39 4.16
CA SER A 438 -32.68 -8.32 4.58
C SER A 438 -32.00 -7.08 5.20
N GLY A 439 -30.74 -6.82 4.86
CA GLY A 439 -29.98 -5.67 5.38
C GLY A 439 -29.32 -5.86 6.74
N ALA A 440 -29.24 -7.09 7.26
CA ALA A 440 -28.54 -7.38 8.51
C ALA A 440 -27.72 -8.67 8.43
N ILE A 441 -26.67 -8.74 9.27
CA ILE A 441 -25.91 -9.94 9.61
C ILE A 441 -26.06 -10.14 11.11
N THR A 442 -26.45 -11.34 11.53
CA THR A 442 -26.57 -11.72 12.95
C THR A 442 -25.72 -12.93 13.23
N VAL A 443 -24.78 -12.79 14.16
CA VAL A 443 -23.94 -13.87 14.65
C VAL A 443 -24.34 -14.19 16.08
N THR A 444 -24.69 -15.44 16.34
CA THR A 444 -24.95 -15.94 17.71
C THR A 444 -23.89 -16.96 18.05
N MET A 445 -23.19 -16.79 19.17
CA MET A 445 -22.10 -17.68 19.54
C MET A 445 -22.05 -17.93 21.03
N ARG A 446 -21.55 -19.12 21.38
CA ARG A 446 -21.09 -19.49 22.70
C ARG A 446 -19.60 -19.82 22.62
N VAL A 447 -18.79 -19.10 23.38
CA VAL A 447 -17.34 -19.26 23.45
C VAL A 447 -16.99 -19.83 24.81
N LYS A 448 -16.27 -20.96 24.79
CA LYS A 448 -15.62 -21.51 25.97
C LYS A 448 -14.31 -20.78 26.17
N ASP A 449 -14.19 -20.15 27.32
CA ASP A 449 -13.03 -19.34 27.67
C ASP A 449 -12.58 -19.75 29.07
N ALA A 450 -11.47 -20.47 29.11
CA ALA A 450 -10.89 -21.01 30.34
C ALA A 450 -9.74 -20.15 30.87
N SER A 451 -9.37 -19.08 30.14
CA SER A 451 -8.31 -18.16 30.53
C SER A 451 -8.89 -16.78 30.90
N ASP A 452 -8.05 -15.93 31.48
CA ASP A 452 -8.41 -14.55 31.80
C ASP A 452 -7.15 -13.69 31.73
N ALA A 453 -7.00 -12.99 30.60
CA ALA A 453 -5.92 -12.03 30.38
C ALA A 453 -6.18 -10.67 31.06
N GLY A 454 -7.32 -10.48 31.73
CA GLY A 454 -7.78 -9.22 32.28
C GLY A 454 -8.17 -8.18 31.23
N VAL A 455 -8.33 -6.93 31.65
CA VAL A 455 -8.65 -5.80 30.75
C VAL A 455 -7.51 -5.51 29.77
N SER A 456 -7.81 -5.17 28.51
CA SER A 456 -6.82 -4.98 27.45
C SER A 456 -5.78 -3.89 27.80
N GLY A 457 -6.23 -2.76 28.33
CA GLY A 457 -5.37 -1.63 28.68
C GLY A 457 -4.71 -1.01 27.44
N THR A 458 -3.38 -1.05 27.36
CA THR A 458 -2.60 -0.56 26.21
C THR A 458 -2.29 -1.66 25.18
N ARG A 459 -2.73 -2.90 25.43
CA ARG A 459 -2.59 -4.02 24.49
C ARG A 459 -3.62 -3.92 23.37
N SER A 460 -3.26 -4.40 22.19
CA SER A 460 -4.18 -4.55 21.07
C SER A 460 -5.22 -5.65 21.38
N PRO A 461 -6.41 -5.63 20.77
CA PRO A 461 -7.44 -6.64 21.05
C PRO A 461 -6.97 -8.08 20.86
N TRP A 462 -6.17 -8.36 19.82
CA TRP A 462 -5.63 -9.70 19.52
C TRP A 462 -4.46 -10.14 20.42
N GLU A 463 -4.04 -9.31 21.38
CA GLU A 463 -3.04 -9.66 22.40
C GLU A 463 -3.70 -10.08 23.73
N THR A 464 -5.03 -10.19 23.77
CA THR A 464 -5.84 -10.56 24.94
C THR A 464 -6.98 -11.49 24.51
N ASP A 465 -7.83 -11.89 25.45
CA ASP A 465 -9.05 -12.64 25.13
C ASP A 465 -9.93 -11.85 24.16
N CYS A 466 -10.11 -12.37 22.95
CA CYS A 466 -10.79 -11.65 21.89
C CYS A 466 -11.46 -12.60 20.88
N VAL A 467 -12.63 -12.21 20.39
CA VAL A 467 -13.19 -12.77 19.15
C VAL A 467 -13.02 -11.76 18.03
N GLU A 468 -12.20 -12.08 17.05
CA GLU A 468 -12.04 -11.33 15.81
C GLU A 468 -13.01 -11.86 14.75
N PHE A 469 -13.73 -10.94 14.11
CA PHE A 469 -14.58 -11.23 12.95
C PHE A 469 -14.05 -10.59 11.69
N PHE A 470 -14.21 -11.32 10.59
CA PHE A 470 -13.82 -10.91 9.25
C PHE A 470 -15.04 -10.99 8.34
N PHE A 471 -15.50 -9.83 7.84
CA PHE A 471 -16.68 -9.76 6.97
C PHE A 471 -16.32 -9.21 5.59
N ASP A 472 -16.98 -9.76 4.57
CA ASP A 472 -16.99 -9.27 3.20
C ASP A 472 -18.39 -9.40 2.61
N THR A 473 -19.07 -8.27 2.41
CA THR A 473 -20.46 -8.27 1.91
C THR A 473 -20.57 -8.50 0.41
N ASP A 474 -19.44 -8.43 -0.32
CA ASP A 474 -19.35 -8.73 -1.75
C ASP A 474 -18.10 -9.58 -2.04
N PRO A 475 -18.07 -10.84 -1.56
CA PRO A 475 -16.86 -11.64 -1.52
C PRO A 475 -16.29 -11.97 -2.90
N PHE A 476 -17.12 -11.94 -3.95
CA PHE A 476 -16.70 -12.35 -5.29
C PHE A 476 -16.37 -11.19 -6.21
N PHE A 477 -16.69 -9.96 -5.81
CA PHE A 477 -16.12 -8.79 -6.45
C PHE A 477 -14.67 -8.62 -6.03
N VAL A 478 -13.75 -8.83 -6.97
CA VAL A 478 -12.30 -8.70 -6.80
C VAL A 478 -11.83 -7.54 -7.68
N ALA A 479 -11.29 -6.51 -7.02
CA ALA A 479 -10.76 -5.34 -7.70
C ALA A 479 -9.63 -5.74 -8.66
N GLN A 480 -9.52 -5.02 -9.77
CA GLN A 480 -8.46 -5.24 -10.76
C GLN A 480 -7.06 -5.04 -10.15
N HIS A 481 -6.93 -4.06 -9.26
CA HIS A 481 -5.69 -3.69 -8.57
C HIS A 481 -5.82 -3.99 -7.08
N ASN A 482 -4.72 -4.45 -6.47
CA ASN A 482 -4.64 -4.80 -5.05
C ASN A 482 -5.78 -5.75 -4.59
N PRO A 483 -6.02 -6.88 -5.29
CA PRO A 483 -7.19 -7.72 -5.07
C PRO A 483 -7.32 -8.28 -3.64
N GLN A 484 -6.18 -8.49 -2.96
CA GLN A 484 -6.11 -8.98 -1.59
C GLN A 484 -6.53 -7.92 -0.55
N ALA A 485 -6.45 -6.63 -0.89
CA ALA A 485 -6.68 -5.54 0.06
C ALA A 485 -8.15 -5.43 0.46
N TYR A 486 -8.39 -4.95 1.68
CA TYR A 486 -9.74 -4.63 2.13
C TYR A 486 -10.34 -3.50 1.28
N ALA A 487 -11.60 -3.66 0.91
CA ALA A 487 -12.41 -2.68 0.20
C ALA A 487 -13.57 -2.19 1.11
N ASP A 488 -14.39 -1.28 0.60
CA ASP A 488 -15.55 -0.74 1.33
C ASP A 488 -16.60 -1.81 1.70
N SER A 489 -16.58 -2.98 1.06
CA SER A 489 -17.41 -4.14 1.40
C SER A 489 -16.88 -4.94 2.60
N ASN A 490 -15.70 -4.60 3.11
CA ASN A 490 -15.01 -5.34 4.15
C ASN A 490 -14.99 -4.59 5.47
N PHE A 491 -15.16 -5.33 6.55
CA PHE A 491 -14.98 -4.79 7.90
C PHE A 491 -14.56 -5.87 8.88
N ARG A 492 -13.94 -5.43 9.98
CA ARG A 492 -13.53 -6.27 11.10
C ARG A 492 -14.21 -5.80 12.37
N LEU A 493 -14.59 -6.75 13.21
CA LEU A 493 -15.13 -6.48 14.53
C LEU A 493 -14.34 -7.27 15.57
N PHE A 494 -14.17 -6.69 16.75
CA PHE A 494 -13.46 -7.33 17.86
C PHE A 494 -14.37 -7.30 19.08
N ILE A 495 -14.54 -8.45 19.71
CA ILE A 495 -15.23 -8.57 21.00
C ILE A 495 -14.18 -8.88 22.06
N THR A 496 -14.01 -7.96 23.00
CA THR A 496 -13.12 -8.08 24.18
C THR A 496 -14.01 -8.26 25.42
N PRO A 497 -14.23 -9.48 25.91
CA PRO A 497 -15.26 -9.77 26.91
C PRO A 497 -14.96 -9.14 28.28
N ARG A 498 -13.67 -8.89 28.58
CA ARG A 498 -13.18 -8.35 29.86
C ARG A 498 -13.21 -6.82 29.93
N ASP A 499 -13.32 -6.13 28.79
CA ASP A 499 -13.27 -4.66 28.74
C ASP A 499 -14.60 -3.99 29.07
N VAL A 500 -14.53 -2.74 29.53
CA VAL A 500 -15.71 -1.88 29.72
C VAL A 500 -16.40 -1.63 28.36
N ARG A 501 -15.61 -1.29 27.34
CA ARG A 501 -16.07 -1.21 25.95
C ARG A 501 -15.74 -2.53 25.25
N LYS A 502 -16.74 -3.38 25.12
CA LYS A 502 -16.56 -4.75 24.61
C LYS A 502 -16.43 -4.84 23.09
N LEU A 503 -17.08 -3.94 22.35
CA LEU A 503 -17.10 -3.97 20.89
C LEU A 503 -16.23 -2.88 20.28
N HIS A 504 -15.30 -3.29 19.42
CA HIS A 504 -14.45 -2.43 18.61
C HIS A 504 -14.70 -2.69 17.13
N THR A 505 -14.74 -1.64 16.32
CA THR A 505 -15.09 -1.74 14.90
C THR A 505 -13.99 -1.16 14.02
N MET A 506 -13.79 -1.77 12.84
CA MET A 506 -12.88 -1.29 11.80
C MET A 506 -13.54 -1.48 10.44
N GLY A 507 -13.62 -0.42 9.62
CA GLY A 507 -14.29 -0.46 8.31
C GLY A 507 -15.82 -0.33 8.37
N ILE A 508 -16.40 -0.17 9.56
CA ILE A 508 -17.84 0.05 9.74
C ILE A 508 -18.11 0.98 10.94
N ASP A 509 -19.12 1.83 10.81
CA ASP A 509 -19.58 2.73 11.88
C ASP A 509 -20.17 1.90 13.03
N ALA A 510 -19.70 2.15 14.26
CA ALA A 510 -20.14 1.46 15.46
C ALA A 510 -21.65 1.56 15.69
N LYS A 511 -22.33 2.61 15.22
CA LYS A 511 -23.80 2.75 15.34
C LYS A 511 -24.57 1.66 14.58
N ASN A 512 -23.95 1.03 13.59
CA ASN A 512 -24.53 -0.04 12.80
C ASN A 512 -24.34 -1.41 13.47
N CYS A 513 -23.65 -1.48 14.61
CA CYS A 513 -23.35 -2.71 15.30
C CYS A 513 -23.98 -2.73 16.68
N LYS A 514 -24.62 -3.85 17.04
CA LYS A 514 -25.21 -4.08 18.36
C LYS A 514 -24.68 -5.39 18.92
N LEU A 515 -24.18 -5.35 20.15
CA LEU A 515 -23.67 -6.52 20.87
C LEU A 515 -24.46 -6.74 22.16
N GLU A 516 -25.02 -7.94 22.31
CA GLU A 516 -25.62 -8.42 23.54
C GLU A 516 -24.76 -9.58 24.08
N LEU A 517 -23.91 -9.32 25.07
CA LEU A 517 -22.98 -10.30 25.64
C LEU A 517 -23.41 -10.72 27.04
N LYS A 518 -23.40 -12.02 27.31
CA LYS A 518 -23.76 -12.65 28.59
C LYS A 518 -22.60 -13.53 29.09
N PRO A 519 -22.06 -13.27 30.29
CA PRO A 519 -21.13 -14.18 30.92
C PRO A 519 -21.77 -15.53 31.21
N GLU A 520 -21.01 -16.62 31.10
CA GLU A 520 -21.40 -17.98 31.45
C GLU A 520 -20.36 -18.61 32.38
N ALA A 521 -20.68 -19.76 32.99
CA ALA A 521 -19.80 -20.41 33.97
C ALA A 521 -18.46 -20.88 33.36
N ASP A 522 -18.45 -21.23 32.08
CA ASP A 522 -17.29 -21.75 31.33
C ASP A 522 -16.87 -20.82 30.16
N GLY A 523 -17.32 -19.55 30.18
CA GLY A 523 -16.96 -18.57 29.17
C GLY A 523 -18.04 -17.48 29.00
N TYR A 524 -18.52 -17.29 27.79
CA TYR A 524 -19.54 -16.29 27.49
C TYR A 524 -20.31 -16.62 26.21
N SER A 525 -21.54 -16.11 26.11
CA SER A 525 -22.31 -16.12 24.88
C SER A 525 -22.64 -14.70 24.45
N PHE A 526 -22.87 -14.52 23.15
CA PHE A 526 -23.32 -13.24 22.62
C PHE A 526 -24.16 -13.37 21.37
N VAL A 527 -24.95 -12.32 21.14
CA VAL A 527 -25.58 -12.02 19.85
C VAL A 527 -24.99 -10.71 19.34
N LEU A 528 -24.39 -10.76 18.16
CA LEU A 528 -23.86 -9.63 17.43
C LEU A 528 -24.74 -9.37 16.21
N THR A 529 -25.34 -8.20 16.11
CA THR A 529 -26.11 -7.77 14.94
C THR A 529 -25.40 -6.61 14.26
N VAL A 530 -25.25 -6.71 12.94
CA VAL A 530 -24.63 -5.69 12.09
C VAL A 530 -25.60 -5.29 11.00
N ALA A 531 -25.94 -4.01 10.91
CA ALA A 531 -26.71 -3.46 9.80
C ALA A 531 -25.82 -3.34 8.56
N ALA A 532 -25.90 -4.33 7.67
CA ALA A 532 -25.13 -4.41 6.45
C ALA A 532 -25.92 -5.13 5.36
N LYS A 533 -25.89 -4.60 4.14
CA LYS A 533 -26.50 -5.26 2.98
C LYS A 533 -25.54 -6.34 2.48
N THR A 534 -26.07 -7.54 2.25
CA THR A 534 -25.31 -8.68 1.73
C THR A 534 -25.97 -9.20 0.46
N GLY A 535 -25.18 -9.83 -0.40
CA GLY A 535 -25.70 -10.64 -1.50
C GLY A 535 -26.16 -12.03 -1.04
N LYS A 536 -26.19 -12.96 -1.98
CA LYS A 536 -26.43 -14.40 -1.75
C LYS A 536 -25.30 -15.09 -0.98
N TYR A 537 -24.12 -14.48 -0.95
CA TYR A 537 -22.93 -15.00 -0.31
C TYR A 537 -22.36 -13.95 0.63
N LEU A 538 -21.75 -14.43 1.70
CA LEU A 538 -21.02 -13.62 2.66
C LEU A 538 -19.61 -14.20 2.77
N GLY A 539 -18.59 -13.36 2.58
CA GLY A 539 -17.25 -13.72 3.05
C GLY A 539 -17.22 -13.56 4.56
N PHE A 540 -16.93 -14.63 5.27
CA PHE A 540 -17.04 -14.70 6.72
C PHE A 540 -15.97 -15.60 7.30
N ASP A 541 -15.23 -15.09 8.26
CA ASP A 541 -14.33 -15.88 9.08
C ASP A 541 -14.28 -15.36 10.52
N ILE A 542 -13.82 -16.21 11.42
CA ILE A 542 -13.69 -15.92 12.84
C ILE A 542 -12.33 -16.40 13.30
N LYS A 543 -11.67 -15.61 14.16
CA LYS A 543 -10.50 -16.05 14.91
C LYS A 543 -10.72 -15.74 16.38
N ILE A 544 -10.64 -16.76 17.24
CA ILE A 544 -10.71 -16.58 18.69
C ILE A 544 -9.29 -16.61 19.23
N ASP A 545 -8.91 -15.52 19.90
CA ASP A 545 -7.66 -15.37 20.61
C ASP A 545 -7.94 -15.64 22.10
N ASP A 546 -7.32 -16.70 22.63
CA ASP A 546 -7.43 -17.17 24.02
C ASP A 546 -6.10 -16.92 24.72
N SER A 547 -6.06 -16.01 25.69
CA SER A 547 -4.83 -15.51 26.30
C SER A 547 -4.77 -15.67 27.81
N ASP A 548 -3.65 -16.19 28.30
CA ASP A 548 -3.34 -16.22 29.74
C ASP A 548 -2.56 -14.98 30.23
N GLY A 549 -2.50 -13.93 29.40
CA GLY A 549 -1.72 -12.72 29.64
C GLY A 549 -0.21 -12.86 29.35
N LYS A 550 0.28 -14.05 28.97
CA LYS A 550 1.67 -14.29 28.54
C LYS A 550 1.76 -14.85 27.13
N THR A 551 0.83 -15.72 26.78
CA THR A 551 0.73 -16.40 25.49
C THR A 551 -0.68 -16.20 24.92
N VAL A 552 -0.81 -16.35 23.61
CA VAL A 552 -2.09 -16.29 22.89
C VAL A 552 -2.21 -17.56 22.05
N LYS A 553 -3.34 -18.25 22.18
CA LYS A 553 -3.72 -19.38 21.32
C LYS A 553 -4.82 -18.91 20.38
N GLU A 554 -4.62 -19.16 19.09
CA GLU A 554 -5.57 -18.77 18.05
C GLU A 554 -6.40 -19.98 17.59
N PHE A 555 -7.72 -19.81 17.53
CA PHE A 555 -8.66 -20.80 17.02
C PHE A 555 -9.45 -20.22 15.84
N PRO A 556 -9.03 -20.47 14.59
CA PRO A 556 -9.74 -19.98 13.40
C PRO A 556 -10.93 -20.89 13.03
N LEU A 557 -11.96 -20.31 12.41
CA LEU A 557 -13.10 -21.03 11.85
C LEU A 557 -12.76 -21.63 10.48
N GLY A 558 -12.16 -20.85 9.60
CA GLY A 558 -11.73 -21.26 8.27
C GLY A 558 -10.26 -21.65 8.18
N ASN A 559 -9.89 -22.16 7.00
CA ASN A 559 -8.50 -22.51 6.67
C ASN A 559 -7.66 -21.34 6.11
N GLY A 560 -8.26 -20.15 5.99
CA GLY A 560 -7.60 -18.96 5.48
C GLY A 560 -6.46 -18.48 6.39
N LYS A 561 -5.40 -17.93 5.79
CA LYS A 561 -4.24 -17.38 6.52
C LYS A 561 -4.16 -15.87 6.33
N GLU A 562 -3.54 -15.19 7.30
CA GLU A 562 -3.33 -13.74 7.26
C GLU A 562 -4.61 -12.96 6.91
N LEU A 563 -5.75 -13.36 7.49
CA LEU A 563 -7.07 -12.80 7.20
C LEU A 563 -7.08 -11.27 7.32
N TYR A 564 -6.38 -10.72 8.31
CA TYR A 564 -6.25 -9.28 8.53
C TYR A 564 -5.56 -8.50 7.38
N LYS A 565 -4.83 -9.18 6.49
CA LYS A 565 -4.18 -8.59 5.30
C LYS A 565 -4.91 -8.92 4.01
N ASN A 566 -5.61 -10.05 3.97
CA ASN A 566 -6.06 -10.67 2.75
C ASN A 566 -7.54 -11.07 2.82
N ARG A 567 -8.41 -10.25 2.21
CA ARG A 567 -9.85 -10.50 2.14
C ARG A 567 -10.24 -11.71 1.29
N CYS A 568 -9.43 -12.07 0.29
CA CYS A 568 -9.73 -13.19 -0.59
C CYS A 568 -9.62 -14.53 0.13
N ASN A 569 -8.92 -14.58 1.27
CA ASN A 569 -8.75 -15.79 2.08
C ASN A 569 -9.94 -16.11 2.99
N PHE A 570 -10.95 -15.24 3.09
CA PHE A 570 -12.10 -15.51 3.96
C PHE A 570 -12.87 -16.74 3.46
N SER A 571 -13.40 -17.52 4.40
CA SER A 571 -14.37 -18.55 4.06
C SER A 571 -15.65 -17.92 3.48
N ILE A 572 -16.48 -18.74 2.81
CA ILE A 572 -17.74 -18.31 2.20
C ILE A 572 -18.90 -18.98 2.92
N VAL A 573 -19.91 -18.20 3.27
CA VAL A 573 -21.21 -18.69 3.74
C VAL A 573 -22.27 -18.37 2.69
N LYS A 574 -23.23 -19.27 2.53
CA LYS A 574 -24.35 -19.16 1.58
C LYS A 574 -25.69 -19.13 2.32
#